data_AF-A0A822ZHC6-F1
#
_entry.id   AF-A0A822ZHC6-F1
#
_cell.length_a   1.000
_cell.length_b   1.000
_cell.length_c   1.000
_cell.angle_alpha   90.00
_cell.angle_beta   90.00
_cell.angle_gamma   90.00
#
_symmetry.space_group_name_H-M   'P 1'
#
loop_
_entity.id
_entity.type
_entity.pdbx_description
1 polymer ?
#
loop_
_entity_poly.entity_id
_entity_poly.type
_entity_poly.pdbx_seq_one_letter_code
_entity_poly.pdbx_strand_id
1 'polypeptide(L)'
;MADTHIGNGELTPSSDSAKSVVLCTSASFKSRKKSSISRVGSEVDDFINLLHGSDPVKVELNRLENEARDKERELGEAQAEIKALKYSERLKEKAVEELTDELKKVDGKLKATEVLLENKNLEIKKINDEKKAALAAQFAAEATLRRVHAAQKDDDMPPIEAIITPLEAELKLAKLEVAKLQDDNRALDRLTKSKEAALLEAERTVQIALAKASLVEDVQNKNQELMKQIEICQEENKILDKMHRQKVAEVEKLSQTVRELEEAVLAGGAAANAVRDYQRKVQEMNEERKTLDRELARAKVTANRVAVVVANEWKDANDKVMPVKQWLEERRFFQGEMQQLRDKLAVAERAARAEAQLKEKYQLRLKVLEEGLRHPPSVNGRTTLEGRSISNGPSRRQSLGGAENLSRPSSNGFSSRRSSNSQLGSVASNSASVLLKQAKCSSRSFDGGSRSVDRNKVTSGGTGKVTTPNKVTDGMQNTETTTTCKDTSDGKPSENTKAGHEEYVSGLLYDILQKEVIILRKACHEKDQSLKDKDDAIEMLAKKVDTLNKAMEVEAKKMRREVAAMEKEVAAMRANNDPRARRLSAPRGAVNSSQLLSARNMRHS
;
A
#
# COMPACT_ATOMS: atom_id res chain seq x y z
N MET A 1 -89.69 -10.21 -10.34
CA MET A 1 -89.52 -11.28 -9.30
C MET A 1 -88.03 -11.50 -9.18
N ALA A 2 -87.44 -11.36 -7.98
CA ALA A 2 -85.99 -11.39 -7.69
C ALA A 2 -85.19 -10.36 -8.52
N ASP A 3 -84.57 -9.30 -7.98
CA ASP A 3 -84.07 -9.02 -6.62
C ASP A 3 -83.08 -10.04 -6.07
N THR A 4 -81.79 -9.70 -6.12
CA THR A 4 -81.05 -9.35 -4.88
C THR A 4 -79.71 -8.65 -5.16
N HIS A 5 -79.46 -7.58 -4.40
CA HIS A 5 -78.11 -7.10 -4.06
C HIS A 5 -77.60 -7.93 -2.86
N ILE A 6 -76.29 -8.24 -2.80
CA ILE A 6 -75.44 -8.66 -1.64
C ILE A 6 -74.18 -9.33 -2.24
N GLY A 7 -72.96 -9.24 -1.69
CA GLY A 7 -72.54 -8.54 -0.47
C GLY A 7 -71.63 -9.39 0.43
N ASN A 8 -70.41 -9.73 -0.04
CA ASN A 8 -69.29 -10.32 0.73
C ASN A 8 -67.98 -9.76 0.12
N GLY A 9 -66.87 -9.50 0.83
CA GLY A 9 -66.62 -9.57 2.27
C GLY A 9 -65.83 -10.80 2.71
N GLU A 10 -64.48 -10.72 2.73
CA GLU A 10 -63.63 -11.57 3.60
C GLU A 10 -62.21 -11.00 3.83
N LEU A 11 -61.74 -11.22 5.07
CA LEU A 11 -60.36 -11.47 5.55
C LEU A 11 -59.17 -10.60 5.12
N THR A 12 -58.71 -9.79 6.08
CA THR A 12 -57.30 -9.44 6.31
C THR A 12 -56.46 -10.64 6.77
N PRO A 13 -55.24 -10.84 6.27
CA PRO A 13 -54.23 -11.66 6.93
C PRO A 13 -53.23 -10.78 7.73
N SER A 14 -53.36 -10.76 9.05
CA SER A 14 -52.30 -10.29 9.94
C SER A 14 -51.26 -11.40 10.16
N SER A 15 -49.99 -11.16 9.83
CA SER A 15 -48.87 -11.99 10.29
C SER A 15 -47.62 -11.13 10.47
N ASP A 16 -46.85 -11.41 11.51
CA ASP A 16 -45.80 -10.50 11.98
C ASP A 16 -44.54 -10.51 11.13
N SER A 17 -44.08 -9.32 10.77
CA SER A 17 -42.73 -9.09 10.23
C SER A 17 -41.69 -9.26 11.36
N ALA A 18 -41.34 -10.51 11.66
CA ALA A 18 -40.24 -10.84 12.55
C ALA A 18 -38.92 -10.31 11.96
N LYS A 19 -38.41 -9.21 12.51
CA LYS A 19 -37.18 -8.56 12.04
C LYS A 19 -35.97 -9.45 12.31
N SER A 20 -35.36 -9.96 11.24
CA SER A 20 -34.09 -10.70 11.33
C SER A 20 -32.99 -9.81 11.91
N VAL A 21 -32.27 -10.33 12.91
CA VAL A 21 -31.26 -9.59 13.69
C VAL A 21 -30.14 -9.05 12.81
N VAL A 22 -29.86 -7.75 12.93
CA VAL A 22 -28.66 -7.13 12.35
C VAL A 22 -27.46 -7.48 13.24
N LEU A 23 -26.66 -8.47 12.81
CA LEU A 23 -25.40 -8.83 13.47
C LEU A 23 -24.29 -7.84 13.11
N CYS A 24 -24.22 -6.72 13.83
CA CYS A 24 -23.02 -5.88 13.86
C CYS A 24 -21.89 -6.62 14.60
N THR A 25 -20.92 -7.17 13.87
CA THR A 25 -19.71 -7.73 14.48
C THR A 25 -18.88 -6.64 15.17
N SER A 26 -18.41 -6.95 16.37
CA SER A 26 -17.89 -5.98 17.34
C SER A 26 -16.40 -5.65 17.15
N ALA A 27 -16.02 -4.42 17.50
CA ALA A 27 -14.64 -3.98 17.48
C ALA A 27 -13.80 -4.67 18.58
N SER A 28 -12.63 -5.19 18.21
CA SER A 28 -11.72 -5.87 19.15
C SER A 28 -10.94 -4.87 20.03
N PHE A 29 -10.97 -5.09 21.35
CA PHE A 29 -10.30 -4.26 22.34
C PHE A 29 -8.79 -4.49 22.39
N LYS A 30 -7.99 -3.57 21.82
CA LYS A 30 -6.53 -3.55 22.03
C LYS A 30 -6.18 -2.91 23.38
N SER A 31 -6.15 -3.70 24.44
CA SER A 31 -5.58 -3.29 25.73
C SER A 31 -4.04 -3.23 25.64
N ARG A 32 -3.43 -2.11 26.04
CA ARG A 32 -1.97 -2.00 26.17
C ARG A 32 -1.58 -1.06 27.31
N LYS A 33 -1.15 -1.64 28.44
CA LYS A 33 -0.46 -0.92 29.52
C LYS A 33 0.82 -1.68 29.90
N LYS A 34 1.81 -0.94 30.38
CA LYS A 34 3.15 -1.45 30.71
C LYS A 34 3.14 -2.26 32.01
N SER A 35 4.05 -3.22 32.11
CA SER A 35 5.04 -3.18 33.19
C SER A 35 6.39 -3.71 32.68
N SER A 36 7.47 -3.22 33.28
CA SER A 36 8.83 -3.74 33.12
C SER A 36 9.34 -4.00 34.53
N ILE A 37 9.38 -5.27 34.93
CA ILE A 37 9.82 -5.67 36.27
C ILE A 37 11.01 -6.61 36.11
N SER A 38 12.15 -6.18 36.63
CA SER A 38 13.35 -6.99 36.77
C SER A 38 13.49 -7.44 38.22
N ARG A 39 13.60 -8.75 38.48
CA ARG A 39 14.46 -9.40 39.50
C ARG A 39 14.09 -10.87 39.72
N VAL A 40 15.14 -11.71 39.79
CA VAL A 40 15.37 -12.83 40.74
C VAL A 40 14.20 -13.78 41.05
N GLY A 41 14.37 -15.04 40.66
CA GLY A 41 13.47 -16.15 41.04
C GLY A 41 13.94 -17.51 40.49
N SER A 42 15.20 -17.89 40.74
CA SER A 42 15.88 -19.00 40.05
C SER A 42 15.85 -20.36 40.78
N GLU A 43 14.94 -20.55 41.74
CA GLU A 43 14.94 -21.71 42.66
C GLU A 43 13.57 -22.44 42.73
N VAL A 44 12.59 -22.04 41.90
CA VAL A 44 11.23 -22.64 41.88
C VAL A 44 11.07 -23.66 40.74
N ASP A 45 11.70 -23.41 39.58
CA ASP A 45 11.62 -24.31 38.41
C ASP A 45 12.18 -25.71 38.70
N ASP A 46 13.23 -25.83 39.51
CA ASP A 46 13.83 -27.11 39.86
C ASP A 46 12.93 -27.98 40.76
N PHE A 47 12.02 -27.39 41.53
CA PHE A 47 11.13 -28.13 42.42
C PHE A 47 9.96 -28.80 41.66
N ILE A 48 9.52 -28.19 40.56
CA ILE A 48 8.43 -28.74 39.72
C ILE A 48 8.93 -29.93 38.88
N ASN A 49 10.20 -29.91 38.44
CA ASN A 49 10.80 -31.01 37.69
C ASN A 49 11.07 -32.29 38.52
N LEU A 50 10.98 -32.22 39.86
CA LEU A 50 11.34 -33.31 40.76
C LEU A 50 10.16 -34.24 41.13
N LEU A 51 8.92 -33.83 40.90
CA LEU A 51 7.74 -34.71 41.04
C LEU A 51 7.48 -35.40 39.70
N HIS A 52 7.41 -36.74 39.69
CA HIS A 52 7.33 -37.56 38.48
C HIS A 52 6.19 -37.18 37.52
N GLY A 53 6.52 -36.37 36.52
CA GLY A 53 5.62 -35.90 35.46
C GLY A 53 6.14 -34.58 34.91
N SER A 54 5.95 -34.31 33.62
CA SER A 54 6.19 -32.96 33.10
C SER A 54 5.20 -31.99 33.74
N ASP A 55 5.63 -30.74 34.00
CA ASP A 55 4.78 -29.67 34.55
C ASP A 55 3.36 -29.73 33.94
N PRO A 56 2.30 -29.94 34.76
CA PRO A 56 0.94 -30.11 34.24
C PRO A 56 0.45 -28.88 33.47
N VAL A 57 0.93 -27.68 33.79
CA VAL A 57 0.60 -26.45 33.05
C VAL A 57 1.23 -26.50 31.66
N LYS A 58 2.50 -26.86 31.55
CA LYS A 58 3.20 -27.08 30.27
C LYS A 58 2.62 -28.23 29.45
N VAL A 59 2.16 -29.32 30.07
CA VAL A 59 1.49 -30.42 29.37
C VAL A 59 0.16 -29.96 28.78
N GLU A 60 -0.68 -29.29 29.56
CA GLU A 60 -1.97 -28.76 29.09
C GLU A 60 -1.78 -27.65 28.04
N LEU A 61 -0.74 -26.81 28.18
CA LEU A 61 -0.37 -25.82 27.16
C LEU A 61 -0.01 -26.49 25.84
N ASN A 62 0.79 -27.56 25.85
CA ASN A 62 1.11 -28.33 24.64
C ASN A 62 -0.13 -29.03 24.06
N ARG A 63 -1.05 -29.52 24.91
CA ARG A 63 -2.32 -30.12 24.47
C ARG A 63 -3.18 -29.08 23.75
N LEU A 64 -3.33 -27.88 24.32
CA LEU A 64 -4.08 -26.76 23.75
C LEU A 64 -3.40 -26.17 22.50
N GLU A 65 -2.06 -26.16 22.42
CA GLU A 65 -1.34 -25.72 21.22
C GLU A 65 -1.50 -26.73 20.07
N ASN A 66 -1.48 -28.03 20.36
CA ASN A 66 -1.81 -29.06 19.37
C ASN A 66 -3.27 -28.93 18.91
N GLU A 67 -4.22 -28.82 19.83
CA GLU A 67 -5.64 -28.62 19.53
C GLU A 67 -5.88 -27.35 18.70
N ALA A 68 -5.17 -26.25 18.99
CA ALA A 68 -5.24 -25.03 18.19
C ALA A 68 -4.67 -25.22 16.76
N ARG A 69 -3.54 -25.92 16.61
CA ARG A 69 -2.95 -26.23 15.29
C ARG A 69 -3.82 -27.19 14.46
N ASP A 70 -4.52 -28.13 15.09
CA ASP A 70 -5.46 -29.00 14.39
C ASP A 70 -6.78 -28.28 14.06
N LYS A 71 -7.25 -27.35 14.89
CA LYS A 71 -8.37 -26.45 14.54
C LYS A 71 -8.01 -25.46 13.43
N GLU A 72 -6.76 -25.02 13.34
CA GLU A 72 -6.26 -24.22 12.20
C GLU A 72 -6.21 -25.04 10.90
N ARG A 73 -5.89 -26.35 10.99
CA ARG A 73 -5.98 -27.29 9.87
C ARG A 73 -7.42 -27.52 9.42
N GLU A 74 -8.33 -27.85 10.33
CA GLU A 74 -9.78 -28.00 10.05
C GLU A 74 -10.36 -26.74 9.39
N LEU A 75 -9.97 -25.55 9.88
CA LEU A 75 -10.38 -24.28 9.29
C LEU A 75 -9.80 -24.09 7.87
N GLY A 76 -8.57 -24.51 7.62
CA GLY A 76 -7.96 -24.51 6.29
C GLY A 76 -8.67 -25.45 5.30
N GLU A 77 -9.05 -26.65 5.77
CA GLU A 77 -9.80 -27.65 5.00
C GLU A 77 -11.22 -27.14 4.68
N ALA A 78 -11.95 -26.63 5.67
CA ALA A 78 -13.26 -26.00 5.47
C ALA A 78 -13.19 -24.78 4.52
N GLN A 79 -12.12 -23.99 4.58
CA GLN A 79 -11.88 -22.91 3.61
C GLN A 79 -11.57 -23.41 2.19
N ALA A 80 -10.97 -24.59 2.04
CA ALA A 80 -10.76 -25.23 0.74
C ALA A 80 -12.08 -25.78 0.19
N GLU A 81 -12.89 -26.44 1.02
CA GLU A 81 -14.23 -26.92 0.68
C GLU A 81 -15.13 -25.76 0.24
N ILE A 82 -15.20 -24.66 1.00
CA ILE A 82 -15.96 -23.45 0.63
C ILE A 82 -15.54 -22.89 -0.74
N LYS A 83 -14.25 -22.99 -1.11
CA LYS A 83 -13.77 -22.57 -2.45
C LYS A 83 -14.21 -23.55 -3.54
N ALA A 84 -14.15 -24.86 -3.27
CA ALA A 84 -14.61 -25.90 -4.20
C ALA A 84 -16.14 -25.85 -4.41
N LEU A 85 -16.92 -25.68 -3.34
CA LEU A 85 -18.36 -25.50 -3.39
C LEU A 85 -18.75 -24.27 -4.20
N LYS A 86 -18.11 -23.11 -3.98
CA LYS A 86 -18.35 -21.89 -4.79
C LYS A 86 -17.95 -22.02 -6.26
N TYR A 87 -17.05 -22.95 -6.61
CA TYR A 87 -16.76 -23.27 -8.01
C TYR A 87 -17.84 -24.19 -8.61
N SER A 88 -18.29 -25.22 -7.86
CA SER A 88 -19.41 -26.06 -8.26
C SER A 88 -20.74 -25.29 -8.37
N GLU A 89 -20.96 -24.32 -7.50
CA GLU A 89 -22.10 -23.41 -7.49
C GLU A 89 -22.16 -22.62 -8.80
N ARG A 90 -21.08 -21.95 -9.22
CA ARG A 90 -21.01 -21.27 -10.52
C ARG A 90 -21.21 -22.18 -11.73
N LEU A 91 -20.74 -23.43 -11.68
CA LEU A 91 -21.01 -24.39 -12.75
C LEU A 91 -22.51 -24.79 -12.81
N LYS A 92 -23.19 -24.84 -11.67
CA LYS A 92 -24.64 -25.07 -11.60
C LYS A 92 -25.43 -23.82 -12.02
N GLU A 93 -25.02 -22.62 -11.60
CA GLU A 93 -25.60 -21.35 -12.07
C GLU A 93 -25.55 -21.27 -13.60
N LYS A 94 -24.39 -21.52 -14.21
CA LYS A 94 -24.24 -21.50 -15.68
C LYS A 94 -25.10 -22.56 -16.39
N ALA A 95 -25.23 -23.76 -15.82
CA ALA A 95 -26.13 -24.78 -16.36
C ALA A 95 -27.62 -24.38 -16.24
N VAL A 96 -28.00 -23.66 -15.18
CA VAL A 96 -29.35 -23.10 -15.01
C VAL A 96 -29.59 -21.94 -15.99
N GLU A 97 -28.60 -21.08 -16.25
CA GLU A 97 -28.67 -20.04 -17.30
C GLU A 97 -28.91 -20.66 -18.69
N GLU A 98 -28.12 -21.68 -19.05
CA GLU A 98 -28.24 -22.40 -20.33
C GLU A 98 -29.62 -23.06 -20.49
N LEU A 99 -30.09 -23.81 -19.48
CA LEU A 99 -31.43 -24.43 -19.47
C LEU A 99 -32.55 -23.37 -19.48
N THR A 100 -32.34 -22.21 -18.88
CA THR A 100 -33.31 -21.10 -18.87
C THR A 100 -33.45 -20.48 -20.27
N ASP A 101 -32.35 -20.36 -21.02
CA ASP A 101 -32.39 -19.87 -22.40
C ASP A 101 -32.94 -20.90 -23.39
N GLU A 102 -32.69 -22.20 -23.17
CA GLU A 102 -33.41 -23.25 -23.90
C GLU A 102 -34.92 -23.24 -23.60
N LEU A 103 -35.32 -23.04 -22.34
CA LEU A 103 -36.73 -22.92 -21.95
C LEU A 103 -37.42 -21.74 -22.65
N LYS A 104 -36.81 -20.54 -22.64
CA LYS A 104 -37.30 -19.36 -23.40
C LYS A 104 -37.46 -19.66 -24.89
N LYS A 105 -36.52 -20.41 -25.47
CA LYS A 105 -36.50 -20.80 -26.89
C LYS A 105 -37.58 -21.84 -27.23
N VAL A 106 -37.98 -22.69 -26.29
CA VAL A 106 -39.11 -23.62 -26.44
C VAL A 106 -40.44 -22.90 -26.24
N ASP A 107 -40.56 -22.04 -25.22
CA ASP A 107 -41.73 -21.18 -24.97
C ASP A 107 -42.06 -20.28 -26.17
N GLY A 108 -41.04 -19.64 -26.76
CA GLY A 108 -41.22 -18.84 -27.98
C GLY A 108 -41.68 -19.66 -29.20
N LYS A 109 -41.26 -20.92 -29.31
CA LYS A 109 -41.78 -21.85 -30.35
C LYS A 109 -43.23 -22.25 -30.07
N LEU A 110 -43.56 -22.57 -28.82
CA LEU A 110 -44.90 -22.95 -28.40
C LEU A 110 -45.90 -21.86 -28.76
N LYS A 111 -45.62 -20.61 -28.35
CA LYS A 111 -46.45 -19.43 -28.67
C LYS A 111 -46.61 -19.20 -30.17
N ALA A 112 -45.54 -19.41 -30.96
CA ALA A 112 -45.64 -19.34 -32.42
C ALA A 112 -46.53 -20.44 -33.01
N THR A 113 -46.51 -21.66 -32.46
CA THR A 113 -47.41 -22.75 -32.88
C THR A 113 -48.85 -22.54 -32.42
N GLU A 114 -49.09 -21.97 -31.23
CA GLU A 114 -50.42 -21.63 -30.71
C GLU A 114 -51.10 -20.60 -31.62
N VAL A 115 -50.41 -19.50 -31.96
CA VAL A 115 -50.90 -18.48 -32.89
C VAL A 115 -51.16 -19.05 -34.29
N LEU A 116 -50.36 -19.99 -34.77
CA LEU A 116 -50.60 -20.67 -36.05
C LEU A 116 -51.88 -21.53 -36.00
N LEU A 117 -52.09 -22.25 -34.90
CA LEU A 117 -53.27 -23.10 -34.67
C LEU A 117 -54.55 -22.26 -34.52
N GLU A 118 -54.48 -21.14 -33.80
CA GLU A 118 -55.59 -20.18 -33.70
C GLU A 118 -55.97 -19.59 -35.06
N ASN A 119 -54.98 -19.15 -35.86
CA ASN A 119 -55.22 -18.68 -37.24
C ASN A 119 -55.89 -19.77 -38.11
N LYS A 120 -55.47 -21.04 -37.98
CA LYS A 120 -56.10 -22.16 -38.69
C LYS A 120 -57.53 -22.43 -38.23
N ASN A 121 -57.84 -22.26 -36.94
CA ASN A 121 -59.22 -22.36 -36.45
C ASN A 121 -60.12 -21.22 -36.97
N LEU A 122 -59.59 -20.00 -37.07
CA LEU A 122 -60.30 -18.86 -37.68
C LEU A 122 -60.56 -19.08 -39.19
N GLU A 123 -59.59 -19.63 -39.92
CA GLU A 123 -59.72 -20.01 -41.33
C GLU A 123 -60.78 -21.10 -41.53
N ILE A 124 -60.78 -22.16 -40.70
CA ILE A 124 -61.80 -23.22 -40.71
C ILE A 124 -63.20 -22.65 -40.44
N LYS A 125 -63.33 -21.72 -39.46
CA LYS A 125 -64.60 -21.06 -39.17
C LYS A 125 -65.10 -20.25 -40.37
N LYS A 126 -64.22 -19.45 -40.99
CA LYS A 126 -64.53 -18.66 -42.19
C LYS A 126 -65.02 -19.56 -43.33
N ILE A 127 -64.30 -20.64 -43.65
CA ILE A 127 -64.68 -21.59 -44.71
C ILE A 127 -66.03 -22.26 -44.41
N ASN A 128 -66.33 -22.56 -43.14
CA ASN A 128 -67.62 -23.13 -42.74
C ASN A 128 -68.78 -22.12 -42.93
N ASP A 129 -68.57 -20.85 -42.59
CA ASP A 129 -69.59 -19.81 -42.77
C ASP A 129 -69.76 -19.42 -44.25
N GLU A 130 -68.68 -19.39 -45.04
CA GLU A 130 -68.72 -19.29 -46.51
C GLU A 130 -69.48 -20.46 -47.15
N LYS A 131 -69.27 -21.70 -46.69
CA LYS A 131 -70.02 -22.88 -47.14
C LYS A 131 -71.52 -22.76 -46.85
N LYS A 132 -71.92 -22.24 -45.69
CA LYS A 132 -73.34 -21.99 -45.36
C LYS A 132 -73.93 -20.92 -46.28
N ALA A 133 -73.19 -19.83 -46.52
CA ALA A 133 -73.62 -18.77 -47.42
C ALA A 133 -73.76 -19.27 -48.87
N ALA A 134 -72.85 -20.11 -49.35
CA ALA A 134 -72.92 -20.72 -50.68
C ALA A 134 -74.13 -21.66 -50.83
N LEU A 135 -74.44 -22.48 -49.81
CA LEU A 135 -75.64 -23.32 -49.80
C LEU A 135 -76.94 -22.48 -49.77
N ALA A 136 -76.98 -21.40 -48.96
CA ALA A 136 -78.11 -20.48 -48.95
C ALA A 136 -78.31 -19.77 -50.30
N ALA A 137 -77.22 -19.33 -50.94
CA ALA A 137 -77.24 -18.75 -52.28
C ALA A 137 -77.68 -19.77 -53.34
N GLN A 138 -77.28 -21.03 -53.24
CA GLN A 138 -77.75 -22.12 -54.12
C GLN A 138 -79.27 -22.30 -54.02
N PHE A 139 -79.83 -22.41 -52.80
CA PHE A 139 -81.28 -22.51 -52.62
C PHE A 139 -82.02 -21.25 -53.10
N ALA A 140 -81.46 -20.05 -52.89
CA ALA A 140 -82.04 -18.80 -53.38
C ALA A 140 -82.04 -18.70 -54.92
N ALA A 141 -80.97 -19.16 -55.58
CA ALA A 141 -80.88 -19.23 -57.03
C ALA A 141 -81.88 -20.25 -57.61
N GLU A 142 -81.97 -21.43 -57.00
CA GLU A 142 -82.90 -22.49 -57.41
C GLU A 142 -84.38 -22.07 -57.22
N ALA A 143 -84.72 -21.40 -56.12
CA ALA A 143 -86.03 -20.78 -55.89
C ALA A 143 -86.30 -19.61 -56.85
N THR A 144 -85.27 -18.97 -57.40
CA THR A 144 -85.42 -17.91 -58.42
C THR A 144 -85.64 -18.50 -59.81
N LEU A 145 -84.93 -19.58 -60.17
CA LEU A 145 -85.21 -20.36 -61.38
C LEU A 145 -86.66 -20.88 -61.40
N ARG A 146 -87.15 -21.44 -60.29
CA ARG A 146 -88.56 -21.87 -60.16
C ARG A 146 -89.54 -20.71 -60.37
N ARG A 147 -89.24 -19.51 -59.86
CA ARG A 147 -90.07 -18.31 -60.05
C ARG A 147 -90.02 -17.78 -61.49
N VAL A 148 -88.86 -17.77 -62.14
CA VAL A 148 -88.73 -17.36 -63.55
C VAL A 148 -89.51 -18.31 -64.46
N HIS A 149 -89.38 -19.63 -64.28
CA HIS A 149 -90.16 -20.61 -65.04
C HIS A 149 -91.68 -20.55 -64.78
N ALA A 150 -92.12 -20.00 -63.65
CA ALA A 150 -93.54 -19.72 -63.39
C ALA A 150 -93.98 -18.39 -64.02
N ALA A 151 -93.13 -17.35 -64.00
CA ALA A 151 -93.42 -16.03 -64.55
C ALA A 151 -93.42 -16.00 -66.10
N GLN A 152 -92.80 -16.97 -66.78
CA GLN A 152 -92.85 -17.16 -68.24
C GLN A 152 -94.23 -17.65 -68.75
N LYS A 153 -95.34 -17.22 -68.14
CA LYS A 153 -96.70 -17.67 -68.48
C LYS A 153 -97.80 -16.60 -68.52
N ASP A 154 -97.58 -15.41 -67.98
CA ASP A 154 -98.54 -14.30 -68.04
C ASP A 154 -97.92 -13.13 -68.82
N ASP A 155 -98.39 -12.92 -70.05
CA ASP A 155 -98.00 -11.81 -70.91
C ASP A 155 -98.87 -10.58 -70.64
N ASP A 156 -98.28 -9.52 -70.10
CA ASP A 156 -98.81 -8.14 -70.17
C ASP A 156 -97.66 -7.13 -70.04
N MET A 157 -96.71 -7.21 -70.99
CA MET A 157 -95.45 -6.46 -70.94
C MET A 157 -95.48 -5.21 -71.85
N PRO A 158 -95.03 -4.02 -71.37
CA PRO A 158 -94.98 -2.82 -72.20
C PRO A 158 -94.07 -2.97 -73.44
N PRO A 159 -94.26 -2.17 -74.50
CA PRO A 159 -93.43 -2.20 -75.71
C PRO A 159 -91.93 -2.14 -75.39
N ILE A 160 -91.19 -3.14 -75.87
CA ILE A 160 -89.87 -3.49 -75.34
C ILE A 160 -88.84 -2.35 -75.50
N GLU A 161 -88.86 -1.59 -76.61
CA GLU A 161 -88.01 -0.40 -76.80
C GLU A 161 -88.13 0.64 -75.68
N ALA A 162 -89.32 0.82 -75.09
CA ALA A 162 -89.55 1.82 -74.04
C ALA A 162 -88.85 1.48 -72.73
N ILE A 163 -88.62 0.19 -72.47
CA ILE A 163 -87.87 -0.33 -71.31
C ILE A 163 -86.38 -0.48 -71.65
N ILE A 164 -86.05 -0.91 -72.87
CA ILE A 164 -84.65 -1.10 -73.31
C ILE A 164 -83.89 0.24 -73.43
N THR A 165 -84.50 1.28 -73.99
CA THR A 165 -83.76 2.51 -74.36
C THR A 165 -83.09 3.21 -73.16
N PRO A 166 -83.75 3.39 -71.99
CA PRO A 166 -83.09 3.91 -70.79
C PRO A 166 -81.98 2.99 -70.27
N LEU A 167 -82.24 1.68 -70.22
CA LEU A 167 -81.27 0.69 -69.76
C LEU A 167 -80.02 0.63 -70.66
N GLU A 168 -80.16 0.84 -71.97
CA GLU A 168 -79.02 1.00 -72.87
C GLU A 168 -78.19 2.26 -72.60
N ALA A 169 -78.83 3.37 -72.23
CA ALA A 169 -78.14 4.61 -71.89
C ALA A 169 -77.36 4.46 -70.57
N GLU A 170 -77.99 3.86 -69.56
CA GLU A 170 -77.34 3.49 -68.29
C GLU A 170 -76.19 2.50 -68.51
N LEU A 171 -76.37 1.48 -69.36
CA LEU A 171 -75.31 0.53 -69.74
C LEU A 171 -74.13 1.23 -70.44
N LYS A 172 -74.39 2.25 -71.28
CA LYS A 172 -73.34 3.05 -71.92
C LYS A 172 -72.59 3.92 -70.90
N LEU A 173 -73.30 4.55 -69.95
CA LEU A 173 -72.67 5.31 -68.86
C LEU A 173 -71.83 4.41 -67.94
N ALA A 174 -72.37 3.28 -67.49
CA ALA A 174 -71.65 2.31 -66.67
C ALA A 174 -70.39 1.76 -67.37
N LYS A 175 -70.43 1.55 -68.69
CA LYS A 175 -69.24 1.17 -69.48
C LYS A 175 -68.17 2.26 -69.51
N LEU A 176 -68.56 3.54 -69.60
CA LEU A 176 -67.62 4.66 -69.53
C LEU A 176 -67.03 4.82 -68.12
N GLU A 177 -67.83 4.64 -67.07
CA GLU A 177 -67.35 4.64 -65.68
C GLU A 177 -66.38 3.49 -65.42
N VAL A 178 -66.70 2.26 -65.85
CA VAL A 178 -65.79 1.11 -65.77
C VAL A 178 -64.49 1.36 -66.54
N ALA A 179 -64.53 1.99 -67.71
CA ALA A 179 -63.32 2.34 -68.46
C ALA A 179 -62.44 3.34 -67.69
N LYS A 180 -63.04 4.39 -67.12
CA LYS A 180 -62.33 5.35 -66.26
C LYS A 180 -61.72 4.67 -65.04
N LEU A 181 -62.50 3.85 -64.33
CA LEU A 181 -62.03 3.12 -63.14
C LEU A 181 -60.89 2.14 -63.48
N GLN A 182 -60.87 1.56 -64.69
CA GLN A 182 -59.72 0.76 -65.15
C GLN A 182 -58.46 1.60 -65.32
N ASP A 183 -58.54 2.82 -65.88
CA ASP A 183 -57.38 3.70 -66.03
C ASP A 183 -56.91 4.32 -64.71
N ASP A 184 -57.83 4.67 -63.81
CA ASP A 184 -57.52 5.06 -62.43
C ASP A 184 -56.81 3.93 -61.67
N ASN A 185 -57.27 2.67 -61.82
CA ASN A 185 -56.62 1.50 -61.21
C ASN A 185 -55.22 1.23 -61.80
N ARG A 186 -55.06 1.36 -63.13
CA ARG A 186 -53.74 1.33 -63.79
C ARG A 186 -52.83 2.47 -63.33
N ALA A 187 -53.37 3.63 -62.92
CA ALA A 187 -52.58 4.72 -62.35
C ALA A 187 -52.11 4.39 -60.93
N LEU A 188 -52.98 3.80 -60.11
CA LEU A 188 -52.64 3.28 -58.78
C LEU A 188 -51.56 2.20 -58.86
N ASP A 189 -51.65 1.23 -59.77
CA ASP A 189 -50.61 0.21 -60.00
C ASP A 189 -49.21 0.81 -60.25
N ARG A 190 -49.14 1.86 -61.07
CA ARG A 190 -47.88 2.55 -61.37
C ARG A 190 -47.35 3.32 -60.14
N LEU A 191 -48.25 3.95 -59.38
CA LEU A 191 -47.89 4.66 -58.16
C LEU A 191 -47.39 3.70 -57.06
N THR A 192 -48.02 2.54 -56.91
CA THR A 192 -47.61 1.48 -55.97
C THR A 192 -46.20 0.98 -56.32
N LYS A 193 -45.96 0.60 -57.58
CA LYS A 193 -44.62 0.16 -58.05
C LYS A 193 -43.54 1.22 -57.87
N SER A 194 -43.89 2.50 -58.06
CA SER A 194 -42.98 3.63 -57.80
C SER A 194 -42.64 3.78 -56.31
N LYS A 195 -43.62 3.61 -55.41
CA LYS A 195 -43.41 3.62 -53.95
C LYS A 195 -42.62 2.41 -53.46
N GLU A 196 -42.85 1.22 -54.02
CA GLU A 196 -42.09 0.00 -53.73
C GLU A 196 -40.62 0.17 -54.12
N ALA A 197 -40.34 0.72 -55.31
CA ALA A 197 -38.98 1.02 -55.75
C ALA A 197 -38.27 2.02 -54.83
N ALA A 198 -38.95 3.10 -54.44
CA ALA A 198 -38.41 4.10 -53.51
C ALA A 198 -38.18 3.53 -52.09
N LEU A 199 -39.05 2.63 -51.61
CA LEU A 199 -38.85 1.91 -50.34
C LEU A 199 -37.60 1.02 -50.39
N LEU A 200 -37.38 0.28 -51.47
CA LEU A 200 -36.20 -0.56 -51.64
C LEU A 200 -34.90 0.27 -51.80
N GLU A 201 -34.97 1.50 -52.30
CA GLU A 201 -33.82 2.42 -52.34
C GLU A 201 -33.52 3.03 -50.95
N ALA A 202 -34.55 3.42 -50.21
CA ALA A 202 -34.44 3.85 -48.82
C ALA A 202 -33.88 2.74 -47.92
N GLU A 203 -34.34 1.49 -48.08
CA GLU A 203 -33.86 0.35 -47.31
C GLU A 203 -32.35 0.10 -47.55
N ARG A 204 -31.91 0.06 -48.82
CA ARG A 204 -30.46 -0.04 -49.14
C ARG A 204 -29.66 1.10 -48.52
N THR A 205 -30.20 2.32 -48.53
CA THR A 205 -29.55 3.49 -47.92
C THR A 205 -29.41 3.32 -46.40
N VAL A 206 -30.43 2.79 -45.72
CA VAL A 206 -30.38 2.46 -44.29
C VAL A 206 -29.39 1.32 -44.01
N GLN A 207 -29.38 0.25 -44.79
CA GLN A 207 -28.41 -0.85 -44.66
C GLN A 207 -26.96 -0.35 -44.80
N ILE A 208 -26.69 0.53 -45.78
CA ILE A 208 -25.37 1.17 -45.97
C ILE A 208 -25.02 2.10 -44.78
N ALA A 209 -25.99 2.81 -44.22
CA ALA A 209 -25.78 3.67 -43.05
C ALA A 209 -25.46 2.85 -41.79
N LEU A 210 -26.15 1.72 -41.57
CA LEU A 210 -25.89 0.79 -40.46
C LEU A 210 -24.50 0.16 -40.56
N ALA A 211 -24.09 -0.29 -41.75
CA ALA A 211 -22.74 -0.83 -41.97
C ALA A 211 -21.65 0.23 -41.70
N LYS A 212 -21.88 1.49 -42.07
CA LYS A 212 -20.97 2.60 -41.74
C LYS A 212 -20.94 2.91 -40.24
N ALA A 213 -22.08 2.86 -39.56
CA ALA A 213 -22.16 3.09 -38.11
C ALA A 213 -21.36 2.03 -37.33
N SER A 214 -21.54 0.74 -37.66
CA SER A 214 -20.77 -0.37 -37.07
C SER A 214 -19.26 -0.22 -37.29
N LEU A 215 -18.82 0.17 -38.49
CA LEU A 215 -17.39 0.42 -38.75
C LEU A 215 -16.84 1.61 -37.94
N VAL A 216 -17.65 2.65 -37.72
CA VAL A 216 -17.26 3.79 -36.86
C VAL A 216 -17.16 3.35 -35.40
N GLU A 217 -18.06 2.49 -34.92
CA GLU A 217 -18.01 1.91 -33.57
C GLU A 217 -16.74 1.05 -33.37
N ASP A 218 -16.42 0.16 -34.31
CA ASP A 218 -15.17 -0.64 -34.29
C ASP A 218 -13.92 0.24 -34.22
N VAL A 219 -13.87 1.33 -35.02
CA VAL A 219 -12.77 2.28 -35.01
C VAL A 219 -12.72 3.08 -33.70
N GLN A 220 -13.85 3.47 -33.13
CA GLN A 220 -13.91 4.13 -31.82
C GLN A 220 -13.42 3.20 -30.70
N ASN A 221 -13.87 1.94 -30.68
CA ASN A 221 -13.43 0.93 -29.72
C ASN A 221 -11.91 0.69 -29.83
N LYS A 222 -11.38 0.60 -31.05
CA LYS A 222 -9.93 0.47 -31.28
C LYS A 222 -9.14 1.70 -30.86
N ASN A 223 -9.67 2.91 -31.06
CA ASN A 223 -9.05 4.14 -30.59
C ASN A 223 -9.04 4.24 -29.05
N GLN A 224 -10.13 3.84 -28.37
CA GLN A 224 -10.16 3.76 -26.91
C GLN A 224 -9.11 2.78 -26.37
N GLU A 225 -8.94 1.63 -27.02
CA GLU A 225 -7.93 0.64 -26.63
C GLU A 225 -6.49 1.15 -26.86
N LEU A 226 -6.23 1.83 -27.99
CA LEU A 226 -4.94 2.48 -28.23
C LEU A 226 -4.64 3.59 -27.22
N MET A 227 -5.63 4.35 -26.75
CA MET A 227 -5.43 5.34 -25.67
C MET A 227 -5.00 4.68 -24.36
N LYS A 228 -5.64 3.58 -23.94
CA LYS A 228 -5.23 2.82 -22.74
C LYS A 228 -3.79 2.31 -22.87
N GLN A 229 -3.40 1.81 -24.05
CA GLN A 229 -2.05 1.32 -24.30
C GLN A 229 -1.01 2.47 -24.25
N ILE A 230 -1.37 3.67 -24.71
CA ILE A 230 -0.55 4.87 -24.55
C ILE A 230 -0.41 5.26 -23.07
N GLU A 231 -1.50 5.23 -22.29
CA GLU A 231 -1.48 5.50 -20.84
C GLU A 231 -0.59 4.51 -20.07
N ILE A 232 -0.69 3.21 -20.38
CA ILE A 232 0.16 2.16 -19.81
C ILE A 232 1.63 2.43 -20.14
N CYS A 233 1.97 2.64 -21.41
CA CYS A 233 3.33 2.98 -21.84
C CYS A 233 3.87 4.26 -21.17
N GLN A 234 3.01 5.24 -20.85
CA GLN A 234 3.42 6.45 -20.14
C GLN A 234 3.75 6.20 -18.67
N GLU A 235 2.96 5.42 -17.92
CA GLU A 235 3.33 5.08 -16.54
C GLU A 235 4.52 4.10 -16.50
N GLU A 236 4.63 3.15 -17.44
CA GLU A 236 5.81 2.28 -17.57
C GLU A 236 7.09 3.11 -17.75
N ASN A 237 7.13 4.05 -18.69
CA ASN A 237 8.26 4.96 -18.85
C ASN A 237 8.55 5.75 -17.57
N LYS A 238 7.51 6.27 -16.91
CA LYS A 238 7.61 6.99 -15.63
C LYS A 238 8.07 6.09 -14.46
N ILE A 239 7.91 4.77 -14.53
CA ILE A 239 8.47 3.79 -13.58
C ILE A 239 9.95 3.50 -13.92
N LEU A 240 10.29 3.28 -15.19
CA LEU A 240 11.67 3.13 -15.66
C LEU A 240 12.52 4.35 -15.26
N ASP A 241 11.96 5.55 -15.39
CA ASP A 241 12.58 6.84 -15.07
C ASP A 241 12.83 7.00 -13.55
N LYS A 242 11.89 6.54 -12.70
CA LYS A 242 12.09 6.45 -11.23
C LYS A 242 13.21 5.46 -10.88
N MET A 243 13.19 4.26 -11.46
CA MET A 243 14.20 3.22 -11.25
C MET A 243 15.60 3.68 -11.71
N HIS A 244 15.70 4.34 -12.87
CA HIS A 244 16.97 4.84 -13.38
C HIS A 244 17.57 5.88 -12.44
N ARG A 245 16.77 6.85 -11.97
CA ARG A 245 17.20 7.84 -10.96
C ARG A 245 17.64 7.19 -9.63
N GLN A 246 16.98 6.13 -9.19
CA GLN A 246 17.40 5.36 -8.01
C GLN A 246 18.76 4.68 -8.24
N LYS A 247 18.93 3.97 -9.36
CA LYS A 247 20.20 3.31 -9.71
C LYS A 247 21.36 4.30 -9.86
N VAL A 248 21.12 5.47 -10.46
CA VAL A 248 22.13 6.55 -10.52
C VAL A 248 22.50 7.01 -9.11
N ALA A 249 21.53 7.27 -8.22
CA ALA A 249 21.79 7.66 -6.83
C ALA A 249 22.47 6.55 -5.98
N GLU A 250 22.38 5.28 -6.38
CA GLU A 250 23.12 4.17 -5.78
C GLU A 250 24.57 4.11 -6.31
N VAL A 251 24.77 4.31 -7.62
CA VAL A 251 26.10 4.45 -8.23
C VAL A 251 26.85 5.67 -7.67
N GLU A 252 26.17 6.80 -7.45
CA GLU A 252 26.73 7.99 -6.78
C GLU A 252 27.24 7.67 -5.36
N LYS A 253 26.47 6.90 -4.56
CA LYS A 253 26.88 6.46 -3.22
C LYS A 253 28.06 5.51 -3.27
N LEU A 254 28.04 4.51 -4.15
CA LEU A 254 29.16 3.58 -4.31
C LEU A 254 30.44 4.34 -4.72
N SER A 255 30.31 5.30 -5.65
CA SER A 255 31.39 6.19 -6.07
C SER A 255 31.88 7.15 -4.98
N GLN A 256 31.09 7.40 -3.94
CA GLN A 256 31.50 8.11 -2.73
C GLN A 256 32.27 7.17 -1.79
N THR A 257 31.75 5.96 -1.52
CA THR A 257 32.45 4.98 -0.67
C THR A 257 33.78 4.50 -1.26
N VAL A 258 33.91 4.43 -2.60
CA VAL A 258 35.19 4.14 -3.26
C VAL A 258 36.22 5.24 -2.96
N ARG A 259 35.86 6.52 -3.08
CA ARG A 259 36.76 7.63 -2.76
C ARG A 259 37.14 7.69 -1.28
N GLU A 260 36.20 7.38 -0.38
CA GLU A 260 36.49 7.27 1.06
C GLU A 260 37.47 6.13 1.36
N LEU A 261 37.39 5.00 0.63
CA LEU A 261 38.35 3.90 0.72
C LEU A 261 39.71 4.25 0.08
N GLU A 262 39.73 4.99 -1.03
CA GLU A 262 40.97 5.52 -1.64
C GLU A 262 41.71 6.46 -0.69
N GLU A 263 41.00 7.40 -0.06
CA GLU A 263 41.54 8.29 0.98
C GLU A 263 42.06 7.50 2.20
N ALA A 264 41.32 6.48 2.65
CA ALA A 264 41.76 5.61 3.75
C ALA A 264 43.01 4.78 3.40
N VAL A 265 43.13 4.30 2.17
CA VAL A 265 44.33 3.57 1.67
C VAL A 265 45.53 4.51 1.58
N LEU A 266 45.35 5.75 1.10
CA LEU A 266 46.42 6.75 1.07
C LEU A 266 46.90 7.12 2.49
N ALA A 267 45.96 7.29 3.44
CA ALA A 267 46.28 7.53 4.85
C ALA A 267 47.00 6.32 5.49
N GLY A 268 46.56 5.10 5.18
CA GLY A 268 47.21 3.86 5.61
C GLY A 268 48.64 3.72 5.06
N GLY A 269 48.87 4.10 3.81
CA GLY A 269 50.20 4.16 3.19
C GLY A 269 51.12 5.18 3.89
N ALA A 270 50.60 6.35 4.25
CA ALA A 270 51.34 7.35 5.02
C ALA A 270 51.69 6.85 6.44
N ALA A 271 50.75 6.19 7.13
CA ALA A 271 51.01 5.57 8.43
C ALA A 271 52.06 4.45 8.33
N ALA A 272 52.00 3.61 7.30
CA ALA A 272 52.97 2.53 7.07
C ALA A 272 54.38 3.07 6.73
N ASN A 273 54.50 4.23 6.09
CA ASN A 273 55.77 4.94 5.94
C ASN A 273 56.31 5.38 7.30
N ALA A 274 55.51 6.07 8.11
CA ALA A 274 55.92 6.55 9.44
C ALA A 274 56.36 5.40 10.37
N VAL A 275 55.65 4.26 10.37
CA VAL A 275 56.05 3.06 11.12
C VAL A 275 57.42 2.53 10.68
N ARG A 276 57.69 2.48 9.36
CA ARG A 276 59.02 2.08 8.84
C ARG A 276 60.13 3.05 9.23
N ASP A 277 59.84 4.35 9.26
CA ASP A 277 60.83 5.36 9.67
C ASP A 277 61.13 5.32 11.18
N TYR A 278 60.11 5.13 12.04
CA TYR A 278 60.32 4.87 13.46
C TYR A 278 61.08 3.56 13.71
N GLN A 279 60.77 2.50 12.95
CA GLN A 279 61.49 1.23 13.04
C GLN A 279 62.98 1.39 12.70
N ARG A 280 63.32 2.19 11.70
CA ARG A 280 64.71 2.54 11.36
C ARG A 280 65.41 3.30 12.49
N LYS A 281 64.79 4.35 13.04
CA LYS A 281 65.38 5.11 14.17
C LYS A 281 65.54 4.26 15.43
N VAL A 282 64.66 3.28 15.67
CA VAL A 282 64.84 2.29 16.76
C VAL A 282 65.99 1.32 16.49
N GLN A 283 66.22 0.91 15.23
CA GLN A 283 67.41 0.13 14.85
C GLN A 283 68.70 0.92 15.08
N GLU A 284 68.76 2.17 14.60
CA GLU A 284 69.87 3.11 14.82
C GLU A 284 70.17 3.28 16.32
N MET A 285 69.17 3.62 17.15
CA MET A 285 69.36 3.76 18.60
C MET A 285 69.78 2.45 19.29
N ASN A 286 69.38 1.29 18.77
CA ASN A 286 69.82 -0.01 19.28
C ASN A 286 71.26 -0.35 18.85
N GLU A 287 71.78 0.24 17.77
CA GLU A 287 73.19 0.15 17.38
C GLU A 287 74.05 1.14 18.18
N GLU A 288 73.60 2.39 18.32
CA GLU A 288 74.15 3.39 19.24
C GLU A 288 74.24 2.84 20.68
N ARG A 289 73.18 2.18 21.19
CA ARG A 289 73.23 1.55 22.51
C ARG A 289 74.27 0.42 22.56
N LYS A 290 74.40 -0.41 21.52
CA LYS A 290 75.43 -1.47 21.45
C LYS A 290 76.85 -0.91 21.37
N THR A 291 77.09 0.30 20.83
CA THR A 291 78.43 0.92 20.88
C THR A 291 78.70 1.46 22.28
N LEU A 292 77.75 2.20 22.87
CA LEU A 292 77.83 2.70 24.23
C LEU A 292 77.98 1.58 25.28
N ASP A 293 77.26 0.46 25.15
CA ASP A 293 77.38 -0.73 26.01
C ASP A 293 78.83 -1.27 26.02
N ARG A 294 79.51 -1.26 24.85
CA ARG A 294 80.91 -1.71 24.70
C ARG A 294 81.91 -0.67 25.21
N GLU A 295 81.66 0.61 25.01
CA GLU A 295 82.49 1.71 25.52
C GLU A 295 82.42 1.78 27.04
N LEU A 296 81.23 1.64 27.62
CA LEU A 296 80.99 1.53 29.06
C LEU A 296 81.68 0.29 29.66
N ALA A 297 81.70 -0.84 28.95
CA ALA A 297 82.47 -2.01 29.37
C ALA A 297 84.00 -1.74 29.37
N ARG A 298 84.53 -1.08 28.33
CA ARG A 298 85.95 -0.66 28.27
C ARG A 298 86.28 0.33 29.39
N ALA A 299 85.42 1.33 29.61
CA ALA A 299 85.57 2.32 30.67
C ALA A 299 85.55 1.67 32.07
N LYS A 300 84.68 0.70 32.32
CA LYS A 300 84.69 -0.09 33.57
C LYS A 300 85.99 -0.87 33.77
N VAL A 301 86.52 -1.50 32.73
CA VAL A 301 87.82 -2.19 32.81
C VAL A 301 88.96 -1.21 33.12
N THR A 302 88.99 -0.04 32.47
CA THR A 302 89.98 1.00 32.75
C THR A 302 89.84 1.58 34.16
N ALA A 303 88.62 1.89 34.60
CA ALA A 303 88.35 2.39 35.94
C ALA A 303 88.73 1.36 37.03
N ASN A 304 88.44 0.08 36.83
CA ASN A 304 88.87 -0.99 37.74
C ASN A 304 90.41 -1.10 37.78
N ARG A 305 91.11 -0.94 36.65
CA ARG A 305 92.59 -0.92 36.61
C ARG A 305 93.15 0.29 37.38
N VAL A 306 92.59 1.48 37.19
CA VAL A 306 92.97 2.69 37.93
C VAL A 306 92.69 2.53 39.42
N ALA A 307 91.53 1.99 39.81
CA ALA A 307 91.20 1.72 41.20
C ALA A 307 92.16 0.72 41.86
N VAL A 308 92.62 -0.30 41.14
CA VAL A 308 93.65 -1.23 41.62
C VAL A 308 95.02 -0.55 41.77
N VAL A 309 95.40 0.34 40.85
CA VAL A 309 96.64 1.13 40.97
C VAL A 309 96.56 2.06 42.19
N VAL A 310 95.51 2.88 42.31
CA VAL A 310 95.31 3.80 43.44
C VAL A 310 95.21 3.06 44.79
N ALA A 311 94.59 1.88 44.83
CA ALA A 311 94.54 1.04 46.04
C ALA A 311 95.88 0.36 46.39
N ASN A 312 96.82 0.29 45.46
CA ASN A 312 98.20 -0.13 45.72
C ASN A 312 99.09 1.06 46.09
N GLU A 313 98.90 2.24 45.47
CA GLU A 313 99.52 3.50 45.90
C GLU A 313 99.15 3.82 47.36
N TRP A 314 97.88 3.59 47.76
CA TRP A 314 97.42 3.65 49.16
C TRP A 314 98.05 2.60 50.11
N LYS A 315 98.77 1.60 49.58
CA LYS A 315 99.56 0.64 50.38
C LYS A 315 101.04 0.99 50.47
N ASP A 316 101.57 1.78 49.55
CA ASP A 316 102.98 2.17 49.50
C ASP A 316 103.30 3.26 50.54
N ALA A 317 103.37 2.79 51.78
CA ALA A 317 104.39 3.13 52.76
C ALA A 317 104.78 4.62 52.88
N ASN A 318 103.86 5.46 53.35
CA ASN A 318 104.27 6.47 54.35
C ASN A 318 103.18 6.81 55.38
N ASP A 319 101.92 6.97 54.95
CA ASP A 319 100.85 7.53 55.82
C ASP A 319 100.18 6.47 56.72
N LYS A 320 100.98 5.77 57.52
CA LYS A 320 100.51 4.74 58.46
C LYS A 320 100.21 5.35 59.82
N VAL A 321 98.95 5.21 60.25
CA VAL A 321 98.36 5.67 61.52
C VAL A 321 98.04 7.17 61.56
N MET A 322 96.93 7.52 60.90
CA MET A 322 96.12 8.70 61.29
C MET A 322 95.89 8.68 62.83
N PRO A 323 96.23 9.76 63.56
CA PRO A 323 96.12 9.79 65.01
C PRO A 323 94.71 9.43 65.50
N VAL A 324 94.62 8.46 66.43
CA VAL A 324 93.35 7.95 66.98
C VAL A 324 92.47 9.09 67.52
N LYS A 325 93.08 10.16 68.04
CA LYS A 325 92.37 11.35 68.50
C LYS A 325 91.67 12.10 67.36
N GLN A 326 92.38 12.39 66.26
CA GLN A 326 91.79 12.99 65.05
C GLN A 326 90.72 12.09 64.44
N TRP A 327 90.96 10.77 64.36
CA TRP A 327 89.95 9.85 63.85
C TRP A 327 88.68 9.82 64.70
N LEU A 328 88.79 9.91 66.04
CA LEU A 328 87.63 10.00 66.93
C LEU A 328 86.94 11.37 66.89
N GLU A 329 87.68 12.45 66.59
CA GLU A 329 87.15 13.80 66.39
C GLU A 329 86.42 13.92 65.04
N GLU A 330 87.01 13.45 63.94
CA GLU A 330 86.39 13.33 62.61
C GLU A 330 85.18 12.39 62.64
N ARG A 331 85.29 11.21 63.25
CA ARG A 331 84.16 10.28 63.37
C ARG A 331 83.00 10.91 64.16
N ARG A 332 83.29 11.71 65.19
CA ARG A 332 82.28 12.47 65.94
C ARG A 332 81.69 13.61 65.11
N PHE A 333 82.52 14.30 64.32
CA PHE A 333 82.10 15.35 63.39
C PHE A 333 81.17 14.78 62.30
N PHE A 334 81.59 13.77 61.56
CA PHE A 334 80.76 13.11 60.54
C PHE A 334 79.51 12.44 61.11
N GLN A 335 79.55 11.92 62.35
CA GLN A 335 78.35 11.42 63.03
C GLN A 335 77.38 12.55 63.40
N GLY A 336 77.90 13.74 63.77
CA GLY A 336 77.13 14.96 63.98
C GLY A 336 76.53 15.53 62.70
N GLU A 337 77.32 15.65 61.62
CA GLU A 337 76.84 16.08 60.31
C GLU A 337 75.81 15.11 59.74
N MET A 338 76.05 13.79 59.82
CA MET A 338 75.09 12.80 59.36
C MET A 338 73.80 12.82 60.19
N GLN A 339 73.84 13.22 61.47
CA GLN A 339 72.63 13.48 62.23
C GLN A 339 71.94 14.77 61.76
N GLN A 340 72.68 15.88 61.59
CA GLN A 340 72.13 17.13 61.06
C GLN A 340 71.52 16.95 59.66
N LEU A 341 72.08 16.08 58.82
CA LEU A 341 71.53 15.70 57.52
C LEU A 341 70.25 14.86 57.64
N ARG A 342 70.14 13.95 58.61
CA ARG A 342 68.87 13.25 58.92
C ARG A 342 67.81 14.23 59.42
N ASP A 343 68.19 15.18 60.26
CA ASP A 343 67.26 16.18 60.80
C ASP A 343 66.76 17.12 59.67
N LYS A 344 67.66 17.58 58.79
CA LYS A 344 67.33 18.32 57.56
C LYS A 344 66.43 17.50 56.62
N LEU A 345 66.72 16.21 56.42
CA LEU A 345 65.88 15.31 55.61
C LEU A 345 64.48 15.16 56.21
N ALA A 346 64.37 14.97 57.53
CA ALA A 346 63.09 14.88 58.22
C ALA A 346 62.29 16.20 58.19
N VAL A 347 62.95 17.36 58.09
CA VAL A 347 62.30 18.65 57.83
C VAL A 347 61.83 18.75 56.37
N ALA A 348 62.67 18.39 55.40
CA ALA A 348 62.32 18.40 53.98
C ALA A 348 61.17 17.43 53.65
N GLU A 349 61.16 16.23 54.25
CA GLU A 349 60.05 15.29 54.17
C GLU A 349 58.74 15.86 54.73
N ARG A 350 58.79 16.58 55.86
CA ARG A 350 57.61 17.25 56.43
C ARG A 350 57.10 18.39 55.55
N ALA A 351 58.01 19.16 54.96
CA ALA A 351 57.66 20.19 53.98
C ALA A 351 56.99 19.58 52.74
N ALA A 352 57.59 18.56 52.12
CA ALA A 352 57.04 17.87 50.96
C ALA A 352 55.67 17.22 51.25
N ARG A 353 55.45 16.64 52.44
CA ARG A 353 54.13 16.12 52.85
C ARG A 353 53.10 17.25 53.02
N ALA A 354 53.49 18.41 53.56
CA ALA A 354 52.60 19.57 53.69
C ALA A 354 52.25 20.19 52.32
N GLU A 355 53.22 20.30 51.40
CA GLU A 355 53.00 20.75 50.03
C GLU A 355 52.10 19.79 49.24
N ALA A 356 52.27 18.47 49.42
CA ALA A 356 51.39 17.47 48.82
C ALA A 356 49.93 17.60 49.31
N GLN A 357 49.70 17.78 50.61
CA GLN A 357 48.37 18.04 51.18
C GLN A 357 47.78 19.38 50.70
N LEU A 358 48.61 20.40 50.49
CA LEU A 358 48.17 21.69 49.96
C LEU A 358 47.79 21.57 48.48
N LYS A 359 48.57 20.83 47.68
CA LYS A 359 48.25 20.48 46.28
C LYS A 359 46.94 19.71 46.19
N GLU A 360 46.70 18.71 47.05
CA GLU A 360 45.44 17.96 47.11
C GLU A 360 44.26 18.88 47.44
N LYS A 361 44.39 19.78 48.42
CA LYS A 361 43.37 20.81 48.72
C LYS A 361 43.10 21.73 47.53
N TYR A 362 44.12 22.14 46.77
CA TYR A 362 43.92 22.92 45.55
C TYR A 362 43.27 22.11 44.43
N GLN A 363 43.62 20.83 44.24
CA GLN A 363 42.98 19.96 43.26
C GLN A 363 41.50 19.70 43.59
N LEU A 364 41.16 19.47 44.85
CA LEU A 364 39.76 19.37 45.29
C LEU A 364 39.00 20.68 45.07
N ARG A 365 39.61 21.82 45.38
CA ARG A 365 38.97 23.14 45.19
C ARG A 365 38.82 23.52 43.71
N LEU A 366 39.77 23.13 42.86
CA LEU A 366 39.66 23.24 41.40
C LEU A 366 38.54 22.35 40.88
N LYS A 367 38.49 21.08 41.29
CA LYS A 367 37.43 20.13 40.90
C LYS A 367 36.03 20.63 41.27
N VAL A 368 35.85 21.23 42.45
CA VAL A 368 34.56 21.85 42.84
C VAL A 368 34.19 23.05 41.94
N LEU A 369 35.17 23.85 41.51
CA LEU A 369 34.95 24.94 40.54
C LEU A 369 34.62 24.41 39.15
N GLU A 370 35.31 23.36 38.69
CA GLU A 370 35.04 22.67 37.43
C GLU A 370 33.64 22.04 37.43
N GLU A 371 33.24 21.37 38.51
CA GLU A 371 31.90 20.79 38.67
C GLU A 371 30.81 21.88 38.71
N GLY A 372 31.06 23.00 39.39
CA GLY A 372 30.18 24.18 39.37
C GLY A 372 30.05 24.85 37.99
N LEU A 373 31.05 24.73 37.13
CA LEU A 373 31.01 25.18 35.72
C LEU A 373 30.42 24.11 34.77
N ARG A 374 30.23 22.87 35.23
CA ARG A 374 29.80 21.72 34.41
C ARG A 374 28.30 21.43 34.50
N HIS A 375 27.49 22.33 35.07
CA HIS A 375 26.03 22.22 35.11
C HIS A 375 25.37 23.49 34.52
N PRO A 376 24.69 23.40 33.35
CA PRO A 376 24.09 24.56 32.71
C PRO A 376 22.63 24.80 33.17
N PRO A 377 22.31 25.98 33.72
CA PRO A 377 20.93 26.44 33.83
C PRO A 377 20.49 27.11 32.52
N SER A 378 19.46 26.56 31.89
CA SER A 378 18.72 27.25 30.81
C SER A 378 17.36 27.72 31.35
N VAL A 379 16.73 28.67 30.64
CA VAL A 379 15.35 29.16 30.83
C VAL A 379 15.14 30.22 31.94
N ASN A 380 15.04 31.48 31.48
CA ASN A 380 14.19 32.60 31.95
C ASN A 380 14.29 33.15 33.40
N GLY A 381 14.46 34.47 33.54
CA GLY A 381 14.26 35.20 34.81
C GLY A 381 14.74 36.67 34.78
N ARG A 382 13.82 37.62 34.58
CA ARG A 382 14.07 39.06 34.38
C ARG A 382 14.19 39.84 35.73
N THR A 383 14.67 41.09 35.65
CA THR A 383 14.48 42.26 36.56
C THR A 383 15.33 42.47 37.85
N THR A 384 15.92 43.68 37.93
CA THR A 384 16.17 44.60 39.10
C THR A 384 17.10 44.18 40.27
N LEU A 385 18.17 44.93 40.60
CA LEU A 385 18.28 46.20 41.40
C LEU A 385 18.20 45.89 42.93
N GLU A 386 18.96 46.40 43.92
CA GLU A 386 19.93 47.50 44.18
C GLU A 386 20.94 46.99 45.28
N GLY A 387 22.03 47.61 45.78
CA GLY A 387 22.81 48.85 45.55
C GLY A 387 23.27 49.51 46.88
N ARG A 388 24.19 50.51 46.83
CA ARG A 388 24.78 51.31 47.96
C ARG A 388 25.74 50.50 48.90
N SER A 389 27.07 50.78 48.99
CA SER A 389 27.85 51.92 49.56
C SER A 389 27.98 51.84 51.10
N ILE A 390 29.04 52.30 51.83
CA ILE A 390 29.88 53.53 51.68
C ILE A 390 31.26 53.42 52.40
N SER A 391 32.31 54.12 51.89
CA SER A 391 33.45 54.79 52.63
C SER A 391 34.40 53.98 53.56
N ASN A 392 35.68 54.32 53.83
CA ASN A 392 36.55 55.48 53.53
C ASN A 392 38.06 55.06 53.45
N GLY A 393 38.96 55.93 52.95
CA GLY A 393 40.44 55.74 52.91
C GLY A 393 41.21 56.35 54.11
N PRO A 394 42.53 56.69 54.05
CA PRO A 394 43.39 56.87 52.87
C PRO A 394 44.85 56.29 52.96
N SER A 395 45.72 56.69 52.00
CA SER A 395 47.08 56.14 51.73
C SER A 395 48.27 56.89 52.38
N ARG A 396 49.43 56.22 52.58
CA ARG A 396 50.76 56.82 52.33
C ARG A 396 51.90 55.81 52.03
N ARG A 397 52.95 56.29 51.36
CA ARG A 397 54.18 55.60 50.90
C ARG A 397 55.29 55.49 51.98
N GLN A 398 56.25 54.57 51.77
CA GLN A 398 57.69 54.87 51.75
C GLN A 398 58.46 53.92 50.80
N SER A 399 59.78 54.10 50.58
CA SER A 399 60.50 53.64 49.36
C SER A 399 62.03 53.54 49.51
N LEU A 400 62.66 52.52 48.88
CA LEU A 400 64.11 52.33 48.54
C LEU A 400 64.23 51.06 47.66
N GLY A 401 65.14 50.87 46.68
CA GLY A 401 66.08 51.78 45.98
C GLY A 401 67.18 51.02 45.19
N GLY A 402 67.31 51.24 43.86
CA GLY A 402 68.36 50.65 42.97
C GLY A 402 68.12 49.17 42.52
N ALA A 403 68.89 48.54 41.62
CA ALA A 403 69.84 48.96 40.56
C ALA A 403 70.38 47.70 39.79
N GLU A 404 70.87 47.65 38.53
CA GLU A 404 70.55 48.31 37.23
C GLU A 404 71.09 47.44 36.04
N ASN A 405 70.71 47.78 34.78
CA ASN A 405 71.47 47.65 33.51
C ASN A 405 71.77 46.31 32.76
N LEU A 406 71.21 46.24 31.52
CA LEU A 406 71.84 45.96 30.19
C LEU A 406 72.25 44.53 29.68
N SER A 407 71.98 44.33 28.37
CA SER A 407 72.61 43.40 27.36
C SER A 407 72.53 41.86 27.59
N ARG A 408 72.00 40.96 26.70
CA ARG A 408 71.96 40.80 25.20
C ARG A 408 73.35 40.42 24.60
N PRO A 409 73.53 39.52 23.59
CA PRO A 409 72.57 38.86 22.65
C PRO A 409 72.85 37.33 22.33
N SER A 410 72.41 36.86 21.13
CA SER A 410 72.65 35.55 20.44
C SER A 410 71.59 34.45 20.72
N SER A 411 70.75 33.94 19.78
CA SER A 411 70.92 33.26 18.45
C SER A 411 71.28 31.75 18.58
N ASN A 412 70.76 30.76 17.82
CA ASN A 412 69.86 30.64 16.63
C ASN A 412 68.85 29.47 16.88
N GLY A 413 67.82 29.13 16.07
CA GLY A 413 67.24 29.67 14.83
C GLY A 413 66.23 28.67 14.18
N PHE A 414 65.49 29.10 13.13
CA PHE A 414 64.66 28.30 12.19
C PHE A 414 63.44 27.49 12.76
N SER A 415 62.17 27.84 12.42
CA SER A 415 61.33 27.33 11.29
C SER A 415 60.70 25.93 11.51
N SER A 416 59.44 25.59 11.11
CA SER A 416 58.48 26.21 10.19
C SER A 416 57.00 25.71 10.34
N ARG A 417 56.06 26.39 9.66
CA ARG A 417 54.69 26.00 9.17
C ARG A 417 53.43 25.91 10.09
N ARG A 418 52.37 26.57 9.58
CA ARG A 418 50.89 26.43 9.75
C ARG A 418 50.29 26.56 11.17
N SER A 419 49.44 27.54 11.52
CA SER A 419 48.15 28.08 10.95
C SER A 419 46.93 27.19 11.26
N SER A 420 45.77 27.72 11.67
CA SER A 420 45.14 29.00 11.29
C SER A 420 44.22 29.66 12.37
N ASN A 421 43.55 30.76 11.97
CA ASN A 421 42.46 31.53 12.64
C ASN A 421 42.95 32.71 13.54
N SER A 422 42.28 33.88 13.61
CA SER A 422 41.00 34.33 13.00
C SER A 422 40.92 35.87 12.79
N GLN A 423 40.09 36.28 11.81
CA GLN A 423 39.28 37.51 11.77
C GLN A 423 39.91 38.91 11.98
N LEU A 424 39.78 39.74 10.94
CA LEU A 424 39.29 41.13 11.04
C LEU A 424 38.34 41.37 9.85
N GLY A 425 37.47 42.37 9.86
CA GLY A 425 36.52 42.59 8.75
C GLY A 425 36.15 44.06 8.54
N SER A 426 35.52 44.41 7.40
CA SER A 426 34.71 45.63 7.18
C SER A 426 34.20 45.75 5.72
N VAL A 427 32.87 45.85 5.54
CA VAL A 427 32.14 46.73 4.57
C VAL A 427 32.15 46.46 3.04
N ALA A 428 31.04 46.91 2.39
CA ALA A 428 30.81 47.20 0.95
C ALA A 428 30.20 46.15 -0.01
N SER A 429 28.86 46.03 0.04
CA SER A 429 27.90 46.39 -1.05
C SER A 429 27.74 45.58 -2.37
N ASN A 430 26.48 45.19 -2.61
CA ASN A 430 25.72 45.11 -3.89
C ASN A 430 25.92 43.98 -4.93
N SER A 431 24.79 43.71 -5.61
CA SER A 431 24.62 43.10 -6.96
C SER A 431 24.46 41.57 -7.12
N ALA A 432 23.21 41.12 -6.97
CA ALA A 432 22.42 40.26 -7.89
C ALA A 432 22.92 38.89 -8.43
N SER A 433 21.94 37.95 -8.43
CA SER A 433 21.65 36.91 -9.45
C SER A 433 22.23 35.48 -9.33
N VAL A 434 21.54 34.56 -10.04
CA VAL A 434 21.96 33.19 -10.47
C VAL A 434 21.89 32.01 -9.46
N LEU A 435 20.74 31.31 -9.53
CA LEU A 435 20.56 29.84 -9.64
C LEU A 435 20.78 28.80 -8.47
N LEU A 436 19.87 27.80 -8.50
CA LEU A 436 20.01 26.35 -8.19
C LEU A 436 20.08 25.79 -6.74
N LYS A 437 19.17 24.81 -6.46
CA LYS A 437 19.34 23.56 -5.65
C LYS A 437 19.80 23.70 -4.17
N GLN A 438 19.10 23.24 -3.13
CA GLN A 438 18.58 21.87 -2.90
C GLN A 438 17.55 21.77 -1.73
N ALA A 439 16.48 21.02 -1.95
CA ALA A 439 15.70 20.22 -0.98
C ALA A 439 14.70 19.40 -1.85
N LYS A 440 14.60 18.06 -1.89
CA LYS A 440 14.92 16.95 -0.95
C LYS A 440 14.24 17.10 0.41
N CYS A 441 13.36 16.19 0.86
CA CYS A 441 12.69 15.02 0.24
C CYS A 441 11.58 14.56 1.20
N SER A 442 10.51 13.89 0.71
CA SER A 442 10.00 12.63 1.28
C SER A 442 8.67 12.17 0.65
N SER A 443 8.73 11.23 -0.29
CA SER A 443 7.70 10.18 -0.45
C SER A 443 8.26 9.02 -1.29
N ARG A 444 8.10 7.81 -0.77
CA ARG A 444 8.43 6.50 -1.36
C ARG A 444 7.14 5.65 -1.21
N SER A 445 6.62 4.86 -2.15
CA SER A 445 7.15 4.06 -3.28
C SER A 445 8.09 2.92 -2.85
N PHE A 446 7.83 1.64 -3.15
CA PHE A 446 6.98 0.97 -4.16
C PHE A 446 6.46 -0.38 -3.56
N ASP A 447 5.36 -1.01 -3.99
CA ASP A 447 5.22 -1.95 -5.13
C ASP A 447 6.32 -3.04 -5.26
N GLY A 448 5.91 -4.27 -5.65
CA GLY A 448 6.72 -5.48 -5.66
C GLY A 448 6.06 -6.71 -6.33
N GLY A 449 5.42 -6.57 -7.49
CA GLY A 449 4.88 -7.72 -8.26
C GLY A 449 5.91 -8.48 -9.11
N SER A 450 5.69 -9.78 -9.38
CA SER A 450 6.47 -10.51 -10.40
C SER A 450 5.78 -11.73 -11.06
N ARG A 451 5.57 -11.60 -12.38
CA ARG A 451 5.87 -12.57 -13.46
C ARG A 451 5.33 -14.01 -13.32
N SER A 452 4.21 -14.29 -14.00
CA SER A 452 3.97 -15.62 -14.57
C SER A 452 4.84 -15.84 -15.82
N VAL A 453 5.15 -17.10 -16.12
CA VAL A 453 5.77 -17.51 -17.39
C VAL A 453 4.70 -18.21 -18.22
N ASP A 454 4.46 -17.72 -19.43
CA ASP A 454 3.71 -18.44 -20.45
C ASP A 454 4.60 -18.61 -21.70
N ARG A 455 4.46 -19.75 -22.38
CA ARG A 455 5.40 -20.22 -23.40
C ARG A 455 4.63 -20.95 -24.49
N ASN A 456 4.38 -20.28 -25.62
CA ASN A 456 4.24 -20.99 -26.88
C ASN A 456 4.40 -20.15 -28.17
N LYS A 457 5.00 -20.82 -29.17
CA LYS A 457 4.75 -20.71 -30.62
C LYS A 457 5.03 -19.38 -31.35
N VAL A 458 6.11 -19.36 -32.15
CA VAL A 458 6.06 -19.42 -33.64
C VAL A 458 7.47 -19.61 -34.21
N THR A 459 7.62 -20.57 -35.12
CA THR A 459 8.66 -20.64 -36.18
C THR A 459 8.15 -21.64 -37.24
N SER A 460 8.67 -21.61 -38.47
CA SER A 460 8.11 -22.33 -39.62
C SER A 460 9.18 -22.99 -40.49
N GLY A 461 8.80 -24.08 -41.18
CA GLY A 461 9.59 -24.79 -42.20
C GLY A 461 10.06 -26.19 -41.78
N GLY A 462 9.85 -27.22 -42.62
CA GLY A 462 10.37 -28.57 -42.35
C GLY A 462 9.60 -29.78 -42.94
N THR A 463 9.35 -29.78 -44.26
CA THR A 463 9.22 -30.97 -45.14
C THR A 463 8.70 -32.31 -44.54
N GLY A 464 7.41 -32.60 -44.71
CA GLY A 464 6.75 -33.78 -44.12
C GLY A 464 6.92 -35.14 -44.80
N LYS A 465 6.10 -36.11 -44.36
CA LYS A 465 5.63 -37.23 -45.18
C LYS A 465 4.24 -37.73 -44.75
N VAL A 466 3.57 -38.40 -45.68
CA VAL A 466 2.19 -38.92 -45.60
C VAL A 466 2.10 -40.17 -44.71
N THR A 467 1.00 -40.33 -43.95
CA THR A 467 0.09 -41.50 -43.95
C THR A 467 -1.07 -41.33 -42.94
N THR A 468 -2.30 -41.33 -43.44
CA THR A 468 -3.58 -41.64 -42.76
C THR A 468 -3.97 -43.09 -43.13
N PRO A 469 -4.92 -43.81 -42.47
CA PRO A 469 -6.17 -43.26 -41.89
C PRO A 469 -6.81 -43.98 -40.66
N ASN A 470 -7.97 -43.44 -40.24
CA ASN A 470 -9.07 -44.09 -39.48
C ASN A 470 -8.83 -44.50 -38.01
N LYS A 471 -9.86 -44.76 -37.16
CA LYS A 471 -11.25 -44.23 -36.95
C LYS A 471 -11.80 -44.98 -35.69
N VAL A 472 -12.97 -44.57 -35.17
CA VAL A 472 -13.93 -45.34 -34.32
C VAL A 472 -13.82 -45.16 -32.77
N THR A 473 -14.77 -44.34 -32.27
CA THR A 473 -15.59 -44.41 -31.02
C THR A 473 -15.05 -44.91 -29.66
N ASP A 474 -15.30 -44.07 -28.65
CA ASP A 474 -16.11 -44.33 -27.43
C ASP A 474 -15.66 -45.39 -26.39
N GLY A 475 -15.95 -45.13 -25.11
CA GLY A 475 -15.54 -45.97 -23.98
C GLY A 475 -15.55 -45.25 -22.63
N MET A 476 -16.60 -45.47 -21.84
CA MET A 476 -16.78 -44.93 -20.48
C MET A 476 -16.23 -45.90 -19.40
N GLN A 477 -15.94 -45.35 -18.21
CA GLN A 477 -15.80 -45.99 -16.89
C GLN A 477 -14.40 -46.47 -16.42
N ASN A 478 -13.98 -45.82 -15.33
CA ASN A 478 -13.59 -46.40 -14.04
C ASN A 478 -13.22 -47.90 -13.97
N THR A 479 -12.04 -48.21 -13.44
CA THR A 479 -11.93 -49.05 -12.21
C THR A 479 -10.54 -48.96 -11.57
N GLU A 480 -10.47 -49.15 -10.26
CA GLU A 480 -9.24 -49.47 -9.52
C GLU A 480 -8.88 -50.95 -9.74
N THR A 481 -7.59 -51.33 -9.68
CA THR A 481 -7.18 -52.55 -8.95
C THR A 481 -5.68 -52.68 -8.70
N THR A 482 -5.37 -52.82 -7.41
CA THR A 482 -4.33 -53.67 -6.78
C THR A 482 -3.07 -54.10 -7.56
N THR A 483 -1.93 -53.81 -6.94
CA THR A 483 -0.66 -54.51 -7.10
C THR A 483 -0.81 -56.04 -7.00
N THR A 484 -0.17 -56.78 -7.90
CA THR A 484 -0.07 -58.24 -7.82
C THR A 484 1.15 -58.64 -6.98
N CYS A 485 0.92 -59.38 -5.89
CA CYS A 485 1.99 -60.02 -5.11
C CYS A 485 2.29 -61.44 -5.65
N LYS A 486 3.44 -62.00 -5.29
CA LYS A 486 3.78 -63.40 -5.60
C LYS A 486 4.69 -63.99 -4.52
N ASP A 487 4.14 -64.88 -3.69
CA ASP A 487 4.82 -65.44 -2.52
C ASP A 487 5.89 -66.48 -2.86
N THR A 488 6.89 -66.65 -1.98
CA THR A 488 7.37 -67.99 -1.59
C THR A 488 8.10 -68.02 -0.24
N SER A 489 7.69 -68.96 0.62
CA SER A 489 8.45 -69.63 1.73
C SER A 489 9.16 -68.81 2.83
N ASP A 490 8.53 -68.84 4.01
CA ASP A 490 9.07 -69.16 5.36
C ASP A 490 10.53 -68.87 5.77
N GLY A 491 10.68 -68.19 6.92
CA GLY A 491 11.90 -68.16 7.73
C GLY A 491 11.72 -67.39 9.04
N LYS A 492 12.09 -67.97 10.20
CA LYS A 492 12.01 -67.30 11.52
C LYS A 492 13.18 -66.31 11.73
N PRO A 493 13.02 -65.29 12.61
CA PRO A 493 13.99 -64.20 12.75
C PRO A 493 15.22 -64.56 13.61
N SER A 494 16.33 -63.87 13.36
CA SER A 494 17.49 -63.81 14.26
C SER A 494 18.04 -62.38 14.36
N GLU A 495 18.74 -62.11 15.46
CA GLU A 495 19.11 -60.78 15.94
C GLU A 495 20.17 -60.00 15.14
N ASN A 496 20.17 -58.68 15.38
CA ASN A 496 21.33 -57.78 15.48
C ASN A 496 22.31 -57.68 14.31
N THR A 497 22.31 -56.51 13.66
CA THR A 497 23.54 -55.70 13.65
C THR A 497 23.21 -54.20 13.66
N LYS A 498 23.78 -53.46 14.62
CA LYS A 498 23.79 -51.99 14.56
C LYS A 498 24.94 -51.55 13.64
N ALA A 499 24.61 -51.08 12.45
CA ALA A 499 25.45 -50.17 11.69
C ALA A 499 24.67 -48.85 11.54
N GLY A 500 25.32 -47.72 11.85
CA GLY A 500 24.69 -46.41 11.71
C GLY A 500 24.58 -46.06 10.23
N HIS A 501 23.43 -46.36 9.61
CA HIS A 501 23.12 -45.89 8.28
C HIS A 501 22.73 -44.40 8.37
N GLU A 502 23.74 -43.54 8.37
CA GLU A 502 23.54 -42.12 8.08
C GLU A 502 22.94 -42.02 6.66
N GLU A 503 21.75 -41.44 6.56
CA GLU A 503 21.04 -41.33 5.27
C GLU A 503 21.64 -40.19 4.43
N TYR A 504 22.75 -40.52 3.74
CA TYR A 504 23.44 -39.61 2.84
C TYR A 504 22.59 -39.28 1.60
N VAL A 505 21.72 -38.27 1.75
CA VAL A 505 21.02 -37.62 0.65
C VAL A 505 22.05 -37.10 -0.37
N SER A 506 21.88 -37.47 -1.64
CA SER A 506 22.78 -37.03 -2.71
C SER A 506 22.87 -35.50 -2.76
N GLY A 507 24.09 -34.96 -2.80
CA GLY A 507 24.34 -33.52 -2.78
C GLY A 507 23.59 -32.76 -3.89
N LEU A 508 23.40 -33.39 -5.06
CA LEU A 508 22.60 -32.83 -6.16
C LEU A 508 21.12 -32.64 -5.77
N LEU A 509 20.54 -33.60 -5.03
CA LEU A 509 19.16 -33.51 -4.54
C LEU A 509 19.03 -32.45 -3.45
N TYR A 510 20.02 -32.35 -2.54
CA TYR A 510 20.09 -31.26 -1.57
C TYR A 510 20.17 -29.88 -2.26
N ASP A 511 21.00 -29.75 -3.28
CA ASP A 511 21.15 -28.55 -4.09
C ASP A 511 19.86 -28.12 -4.82
N ILE A 512 19.07 -29.08 -5.29
CA ILE A 512 17.77 -28.85 -5.93
C ILE A 512 16.75 -28.40 -4.88
N LEU A 513 16.60 -29.17 -3.79
CA LEU A 513 15.69 -28.84 -2.69
C LEU A 513 16.01 -27.48 -2.06
N GLN A 514 17.29 -27.13 -1.91
CA GLN A 514 17.70 -25.82 -1.38
C GLN A 514 17.29 -24.68 -2.32
N LYS A 515 17.45 -24.85 -3.64
CA LYS A 515 17.01 -23.88 -4.65
C LYS A 515 15.49 -23.73 -4.66
N GLU A 516 14.75 -24.84 -4.60
CA GLU A 516 13.28 -24.84 -4.50
C GLU A 516 12.80 -24.16 -3.22
N VAL A 517 13.39 -24.45 -2.05
CA VAL A 517 13.07 -23.77 -0.79
C VAL A 517 13.35 -22.27 -0.84
N ILE A 518 14.42 -21.82 -1.51
CA ILE A 518 14.70 -20.39 -1.72
C ILE A 518 13.65 -19.75 -2.64
N ILE A 519 13.27 -20.42 -3.74
CA ILE A 519 12.24 -19.95 -4.67
C ILE A 519 10.87 -19.87 -3.97
N LEU A 520 10.49 -20.90 -3.22
CA LEU A 520 9.22 -20.95 -2.46
C LEU A 520 9.17 -19.88 -1.37
N ARG A 521 10.25 -19.65 -0.62
CA ARG A 521 10.34 -18.55 0.37
C ARG A 521 10.17 -17.18 -0.29
N LYS A 522 10.80 -16.96 -1.46
CA LYS A 522 10.66 -15.70 -2.21
C LYS A 522 9.23 -15.52 -2.73
N ALA A 523 8.64 -16.57 -3.31
CA ALA A 523 7.27 -16.55 -3.79
C ALA A 523 6.26 -16.32 -2.65
N CYS A 524 6.47 -16.89 -1.46
CA CYS A 524 5.65 -16.62 -0.28
C CYS A 524 5.74 -15.13 0.11
N HIS A 525 6.94 -14.56 0.20
CA HIS A 525 7.11 -13.16 0.56
C HIS A 525 6.48 -12.18 -0.45
N GLU A 526 6.53 -12.50 -1.74
CA GLU A 526 5.82 -11.76 -2.79
C GLU A 526 4.28 -11.89 -2.67
N LYS A 527 3.76 -13.03 -2.21
CA LYS A 527 2.33 -13.21 -1.90
C LYS A 527 1.92 -12.44 -0.65
N ASP A 528 2.73 -12.45 0.41
CA ASP A 528 2.48 -11.72 1.66
C ASP A 528 2.38 -10.20 1.40
N GLN A 529 3.32 -9.65 0.62
CA GLN A 529 3.27 -8.24 0.20
C GLN A 529 2.04 -7.97 -0.69
N SER A 530 1.73 -8.85 -1.67
CA SER A 530 0.55 -8.71 -2.53
C SER A 530 -0.80 -8.88 -1.81
N LEU A 531 -0.82 -9.53 -0.64
CA LEU A 531 -1.98 -9.56 0.25
C LEU A 531 -2.12 -8.24 1.01
N LYS A 532 -1.03 -7.76 1.61
CA LYS A 532 -0.99 -6.48 2.32
C LYS A 532 -1.40 -5.29 1.42
N ASP A 533 -0.91 -5.25 0.18
CA ASP A 533 -1.29 -4.21 -0.79
C ASP A 533 -2.79 -4.22 -1.11
N LYS A 534 -3.46 -5.38 -0.99
CA LYS A 534 -4.92 -5.51 -1.14
C LYS A 534 -5.67 -5.12 0.13
N ASP A 535 -5.14 -5.43 1.31
CA ASP A 535 -5.74 -5.00 2.58
C ASP A 535 -5.71 -3.46 2.70
N ASP A 536 -4.59 -2.83 2.34
CA ASP A 536 -4.45 -1.37 2.27
C ASP A 536 -5.46 -0.78 1.23
N ALA A 537 -5.66 -1.45 0.09
CA ALA A 537 -6.66 -1.05 -0.91
C ALA A 537 -8.11 -1.23 -0.43
N ILE A 538 -8.41 -2.28 0.33
CA ILE A 538 -9.72 -2.54 0.95
C ILE A 538 -10.01 -1.47 2.01
N GLU A 539 -9.04 -1.12 2.86
CA GLU A 539 -9.20 -0.04 3.85
C GLU A 539 -9.47 1.31 3.17
N MET A 540 -8.79 1.60 2.05
CA MET A 540 -9.02 2.81 1.26
C MET A 540 -10.35 2.81 0.51
N LEU A 541 -10.86 1.65 0.08
CA LEU A 541 -12.21 1.52 -0.47
C LEU A 541 -13.29 1.69 0.61
N ALA A 542 -13.11 1.10 1.79
CA ALA A 542 -14.02 1.30 2.93
C ALA A 542 -14.12 2.78 3.32
N LYS A 543 -12.98 3.48 3.43
CA LYS A 543 -12.93 4.94 3.66
C LYS A 543 -13.67 5.74 2.57
N LYS A 544 -13.61 5.31 1.31
CA LYS A 544 -14.36 5.95 0.21
C LYS A 544 -15.87 5.69 0.32
N VAL A 545 -16.28 4.46 0.63
CA VAL A 545 -17.70 4.09 0.85
C VAL A 545 -18.28 4.88 2.03
N ASP A 546 -17.59 4.93 3.16
CA ASP A 546 -17.97 5.76 4.32
C ASP A 546 -18.14 7.24 3.96
N THR A 547 -17.25 7.77 3.12
CA THR A 547 -17.29 9.17 2.69
C THR A 547 -18.47 9.44 1.76
N LEU A 548 -18.71 8.54 0.80
CA LEU A 548 -19.83 8.62 -0.13
C LEU A 548 -21.19 8.43 0.57
N ASN A 549 -21.28 7.52 1.53
CA ASN A 549 -22.48 7.29 2.33
C ASN A 549 -22.82 8.53 3.19
N LYS A 550 -21.81 9.20 3.78
CA LYS A 550 -21.99 10.50 4.46
C LYS A 550 -22.45 11.60 3.49
N ALA A 551 -21.91 11.65 2.26
CA ALA A 551 -22.35 12.60 1.25
C ALA A 551 -23.81 12.36 0.84
N MET A 552 -24.20 11.10 0.56
CA MET A 552 -25.58 10.70 0.28
C MET A 552 -26.53 11.04 1.44
N GLU A 553 -26.12 10.85 2.69
CA GLU A 553 -26.95 11.19 3.84
C GLU A 553 -27.16 12.72 3.97
N VAL A 554 -26.13 13.52 3.67
CA VAL A 554 -26.22 14.99 3.61
C VAL A 554 -27.12 15.44 2.46
N GLU A 555 -27.00 14.82 1.28
CA GLU A 555 -27.84 15.11 0.11
C GLU A 555 -29.31 14.72 0.34
N ALA A 556 -29.58 13.55 0.91
CA ALA A 556 -30.94 13.16 1.32
C ALA A 556 -31.52 14.11 2.39
N LYS A 557 -30.69 14.61 3.32
CA LYS A 557 -31.07 15.66 4.29
C LYS A 557 -31.27 17.04 3.62
N LYS A 558 -30.60 17.33 2.50
CA LYS A 558 -30.82 18.54 1.70
C LYS A 558 -32.14 18.45 0.93
N MET A 559 -32.34 17.39 0.15
CA MET A 559 -33.55 17.15 -0.64
C MET A 559 -34.83 17.19 0.21
N ARG A 560 -34.82 16.57 1.41
CA ARG A 560 -35.96 16.66 2.35
C ARG A 560 -36.29 18.09 2.80
N ARG A 561 -35.30 18.97 2.93
CA ARG A 561 -35.51 20.39 3.27
C ARG A 561 -36.03 21.19 2.07
N GLU A 562 -35.55 20.89 0.86
CA GLU A 562 -36.03 21.52 -0.37
C GLU A 562 -37.49 21.14 -0.66
N VAL A 563 -37.86 19.86 -0.50
CA VAL A 563 -39.27 19.42 -0.56
C VAL A 563 -40.13 20.14 0.47
N ALA A 564 -39.72 20.16 1.76
CA ALA A 564 -40.48 20.85 2.80
C ALA A 564 -40.57 22.38 2.59
N ALA A 565 -39.60 23.00 1.91
CA ALA A 565 -39.65 24.40 1.52
C ALA A 565 -40.66 24.63 0.38
N MET A 566 -40.65 23.79 -0.67
CA MET A 566 -41.63 23.83 -1.75
C MET A 566 -43.06 23.55 -1.26
N GLU A 567 -43.24 22.59 -0.34
CA GLU A 567 -44.54 22.34 0.30
C GLU A 567 -45.06 23.57 1.05
N LYS A 568 -44.17 24.28 1.77
CA LYS A 568 -44.50 25.52 2.47
C LYS A 568 -44.85 26.66 1.52
N GLU A 569 -44.16 26.77 0.38
CA GLU A 569 -44.47 27.75 -0.66
C GLU A 569 -45.81 27.45 -1.35
N VAL A 570 -46.06 26.19 -1.71
CA VAL A 570 -47.35 25.72 -2.26
C VAL A 570 -48.49 25.94 -1.25
N ALA A 571 -48.25 25.75 0.05
CA ALA A 571 -49.23 26.05 1.10
C ALA A 571 -49.51 27.56 1.20
N ALA A 572 -48.49 28.42 1.12
CA ALA A 572 -48.67 29.87 1.11
C ALA A 572 -49.42 30.37 -0.15
N MET A 573 -49.13 29.80 -1.31
CA MET A 573 -49.84 30.08 -2.57
C MET A 573 -51.30 29.63 -2.54
N ARG A 574 -51.64 28.59 -1.78
CA ARG A 574 -53.02 28.16 -1.52
C ARG A 574 -53.72 29.08 -0.50
N ALA A 575 -53.02 29.50 0.56
CA ALA A 575 -53.57 30.41 1.57
C ALA A 575 -53.93 31.80 1.02
N ASN A 576 -53.20 32.30 0.02
CA ASN A 576 -53.53 33.54 -0.71
C ASN A 576 -54.73 33.42 -1.66
N ASN A 577 -55.34 32.24 -1.81
CA ASN A 577 -56.35 31.94 -2.85
C ASN A 577 -57.72 31.51 -2.29
N ASP A 578 -58.07 31.89 -1.06
CA ASP A 578 -59.41 31.68 -0.48
C ASP A 578 -60.27 32.97 -0.48
N PRO A 579 -61.22 33.11 -1.43
CA PRO A 579 -62.12 34.26 -1.50
C PRO A 579 -63.42 34.09 -0.69
N ARG A 580 -63.51 33.20 0.32
CA ARG A 580 -64.81 32.81 0.93
C ARG A 580 -64.98 32.97 2.45
N ALA A 581 -64.25 33.90 3.09
CA ALA A 581 -64.59 34.39 4.43
C ALA A 581 -65.38 35.72 4.39
N ARG A 582 -66.72 35.68 4.31
CA ARG A 582 -67.59 36.88 4.39
C ARG A 582 -68.89 36.65 5.16
N ARG A 583 -69.20 37.61 6.06
CA ARG A 583 -70.36 37.70 6.97
C ARG A 583 -70.23 36.71 8.15
N LEU A 584 -70.59 37.06 9.39
CA LEU A 584 -71.74 37.89 9.82
C LEU A 584 -71.38 39.16 10.62
N SER A 585 -72.31 40.14 10.53
CA SER A 585 -72.69 41.17 11.52
C SER A 585 -71.69 42.24 12.03
N ALA A 586 -72.24 43.45 12.20
CA ALA A 586 -71.66 44.65 12.83
C ALA A 586 -72.20 44.78 14.29
N PRO A 587 -71.94 45.83 15.13
CA PRO A 587 -71.41 47.17 14.78
C PRO A 587 -70.52 47.93 15.82
N ARG A 588 -70.14 49.18 15.46
CA ARG A 588 -69.76 50.35 16.31
C ARG A 588 -68.56 50.28 17.29
N GLY A 589 -67.63 51.23 17.10
CA GLY A 589 -67.15 52.09 18.20
C GLY A 589 -65.67 51.98 18.62
N ALA A 590 -65.14 53.11 19.13
CA ALA A 590 -63.80 53.34 19.71
C ALA A 590 -62.58 53.10 18.76
N VAL A 591 -61.57 53.97 18.57
CA VAL A 591 -60.83 54.98 19.37
C VAL A 591 -59.49 54.45 19.93
N ASN A 592 -58.45 55.29 19.81
CA ASN A 592 -57.01 55.09 20.11
C ASN A 592 -56.25 54.18 19.13
N SER A 593 -55.11 54.54 18.49
CA SER A 593 -54.08 55.60 18.59
C SER A 593 -52.78 55.23 19.35
N SER A 594 -51.62 55.52 18.71
CA SER A 594 -50.22 55.41 19.20
C SER A 594 -49.76 53.98 19.61
N GLN A 595 -48.51 53.55 19.46
CA GLN A 595 -47.20 54.25 19.51
C GLN A 595 -46.22 53.70 18.43
N LEU A 596 -45.56 54.54 17.62
CA LEU A 596 -44.20 55.12 17.76
C LEU A 596 -43.01 54.25 17.30
N LEU A 597 -42.32 54.73 16.24
CA LEU A 597 -40.85 54.70 16.00
C LEU A 597 -40.16 53.32 15.84
N SER A 598 -39.16 53.15 14.96
CA SER A 598 -37.94 53.97 14.85
C SER A 598 -37.26 53.94 13.45
N ALA A 599 -36.06 54.55 13.38
CA ALA A 599 -35.20 54.88 12.22
C ALA A 599 -35.13 53.86 11.07
N ARG A 600 -35.16 54.24 9.78
CA ARG A 600 -34.33 55.19 8.97
C ARG A 600 -32.98 54.63 8.46
N ASN A 601 -32.82 54.80 7.14
CA ASN A 601 -31.58 55.01 6.37
C ASN A 601 -30.58 53.85 6.22
N MET A 602 -30.63 53.23 5.03
CA MET A 602 -29.42 52.75 4.34
C MET A 602 -28.59 53.93 3.80
N ARG A 603 -27.26 53.77 3.73
CA ARG A 603 -26.36 54.40 2.73
C ARG A 603 -24.93 53.85 2.87
N HIS A 604 -24.37 53.38 1.74
CA HIS A 604 -22.93 53.18 1.41
C HIS A 604 -22.01 52.41 2.41
N SER A 605 -21.00 51.67 1.96
CA SER A 605 -20.40 51.56 0.61
C SER A 605 -20.28 50.11 0.17
#